data_AF-E6VVW1-F1
#
_entry.id   AF-E6VVW1-F1
#
_cell.length_a   1.000
_cell.length_b   1.000
_cell.length_c   1.000
_cell.angle_alpha   90.00
_cell.angle_beta   90.00
_cell.angle_gamma   90.00
#
_symmetry.space_group_name_H-M   'P 1'
#
loop_
_entity.id
_entity.type
_entity.pdbx_description
1 polymer ?
#
loop_
_entity_poly.entity_id
_entity_poly.type
_entity_poly.pdbx_seq_one_letter_code
_entity_poly.pdbx_strand_id
1 'polypeptide(L)'
;MSKAWIQAKHPEFVRDLFKFFCQACELLEHQMASFDADGTVEFEVLRDIVGTEMDKGLLWRMKDTAHHVFRNDPHVHLGGRFLDWAIGYIFHETVKLKEDAYQKQNYAPWFHTLIKGDPDSSGAEREIAEQLFQILSQTEESMFREIARIRFIMAKCRQLLPSYLHRYSDNVLLARYIFSQNGLVMAVFKDEYDALIRTIYGEETERMYVLASQSLRLGGWMDEAAQAVEKARQQNPTSKIVLQEKKIIDNWSDGMQA
;
A
#
# COMPACT_ATOMS: atom_id res chain seq x y z
N MET A 1 -9.45 -9.37 20.98
CA MET A 1 -10.36 -8.21 20.85
C MET A 1 -11.78 -8.69 20.64
N SER A 2 -12.79 -8.03 21.20
CA SER A 2 -14.19 -8.44 21.01
C SER A 2 -14.67 -8.12 19.59
N LYS A 3 -15.54 -8.98 19.03
CA LYS A 3 -16.09 -8.79 17.67
C LYS A 3 -16.84 -7.46 17.53
N ALA A 4 -17.53 -7.03 18.59
CA ALA A 4 -18.26 -5.76 18.63
C ALA A 4 -17.33 -4.54 18.51
N TRP A 5 -16.15 -4.58 19.15
CA TRP A 5 -15.18 -3.49 19.03
C TRP A 5 -14.59 -3.40 17.62
N ILE A 6 -14.28 -4.54 17.00
CA ILE A 6 -13.77 -4.59 15.61
C ILE A 6 -14.81 -4.03 14.64
N GLN A 7 -16.09 -4.35 14.83
CA GLN A 7 -17.16 -3.83 13.98
C GLN A 7 -17.36 -2.32 14.16
N ALA A 8 -17.27 -1.81 15.38
CA ALA A 8 -17.35 -0.37 15.64
C ALA A 8 -16.16 0.41 15.04
N LYS A 9 -14.99 -0.22 14.96
CA LYS A 9 -13.75 0.36 14.40
C LYS A 9 -13.49 0.01 12.94
N HIS A 10 -14.46 -0.61 12.28
CA HIS A 10 -14.33 -1.07 10.90
C HIS A 10 -13.98 0.06 9.92
N PRO A 11 -14.61 1.26 9.99
CA PRO A 11 -14.23 2.39 9.13
C PRO A 11 -12.77 2.83 9.27
N GLU A 12 -12.23 2.84 10.50
CA GLU A 12 -10.82 3.13 10.74
C GLU A 12 -9.92 2.06 10.09
N PHE A 13 -10.26 0.78 10.24
CA PHE A 13 -9.51 -0.30 9.61
C PHE A 13 -9.55 -0.26 8.08
N VAL A 14 -10.69 0.10 7.48
CA VAL A 14 -10.80 0.27 6.02
C VAL A 14 -9.87 1.39 5.54
N ARG A 15 -9.84 2.53 6.25
CA ARG A 15 -8.92 3.62 5.94
C ARG A 15 -7.47 3.18 6.11
N ASP A 16 -7.14 2.54 7.23
CA ASP A 16 -5.78 2.09 7.54
C ASP A 16 -5.29 1.06 6.53
N LEU A 17 -6.15 0.14 6.10
CA LEU A 17 -5.83 -0.82 5.04
C LEU A 17 -5.47 -0.12 3.74
N PHE A 18 -6.30 0.81 3.27
CA PHE A 18 -6.04 1.54 2.03
C PHE A 18 -4.77 2.39 2.14
N LYS A 19 -4.53 2.99 3.31
CA LYS A 19 -3.28 3.69 3.61
C LYS A 19 -2.07 2.78 3.49
N PHE A 20 -2.07 1.65 4.20
CA PHE A 20 -0.94 0.72 4.18
C PHE A 20 -0.72 0.13 2.80
N PHE A 21 -1.79 -0.13 2.04
CA PHE A 21 -1.70 -0.56 0.66
C PHE A 21 -0.98 0.46 -0.22
N CYS A 22 -1.36 1.74 -0.17
CA CYS A 22 -0.71 2.77 -0.97
C CYS A 22 0.78 2.92 -0.59
N GLN A 23 1.08 2.98 0.71
CA GLN A 23 2.45 3.09 1.20
C GLN A 23 3.32 1.87 0.81
N ALA A 24 2.75 0.67 0.89
CA ALA A 24 3.43 -0.55 0.50
C ALA A 24 3.69 -0.59 -1.02
N CYS A 25 2.72 -0.13 -1.82
CA CYS A 25 2.89 -0.05 -3.26
C CYS A 25 4.03 0.88 -3.65
N GLU A 26 4.11 2.07 -3.06
CA GLU A 26 5.18 3.04 -3.34
C GLU A 26 6.55 2.48 -2.96
N LEU A 27 6.70 1.96 -1.73
CA LEU A 27 7.98 1.41 -1.27
C LEU A 27 8.44 0.20 -2.09
N LEU A 28 7.53 -0.72 -2.40
CA LEU A 28 7.86 -1.90 -3.21
C LEU A 28 8.19 -1.52 -4.64
N GLU A 29 7.46 -0.58 -5.26
CA GLU A 29 7.76 -0.12 -6.62
C GLU A 29 9.14 0.52 -6.71
N HIS A 30 9.57 1.29 -5.71
CA HIS A 30 10.94 1.81 -5.65
C HIS A 30 11.99 0.70 -5.67
N GLN A 31 11.81 -0.34 -4.85
CA GLN A 31 12.75 -1.47 -4.80
C GLN A 31 12.76 -2.28 -6.10
N MET A 32 11.59 -2.45 -6.72
CA MET A 32 11.48 -3.16 -7.99
C MET A 32 12.04 -2.34 -9.17
N ALA A 33 11.94 -1.02 -9.12
CA ALA A 33 12.55 -0.14 -10.11
C ALA A 33 14.08 -0.17 -10.03
N SER A 34 14.65 -0.18 -8.82
CA SER A 34 16.09 -0.42 -8.63
C SER A 34 16.50 -1.78 -9.20
N PHE A 35 15.73 -2.83 -8.90
CA PHE A 35 16.00 -4.16 -9.42
C PHE A 35 15.94 -4.26 -10.94
N ASP A 36 15.00 -3.57 -11.59
CA ASP A 36 14.94 -3.53 -13.05
C ASP A 36 16.15 -2.78 -13.66
N ALA A 37 16.69 -1.78 -12.95
CA ALA A 37 17.79 -0.96 -13.43
C ALA A 37 19.16 -1.66 -13.30
N ASP A 38 19.43 -2.30 -12.17
CA ASP A 38 20.76 -2.87 -11.86
C ASP A 38 20.73 -4.23 -11.14
N GLY A 39 19.54 -4.85 -11.01
CA GLY A 39 19.38 -6.14 -10.35
C GLY A 39 19.49 -6.10 -8.83
N THR A 40 19.49 -4.91 -8.21
CA THR A 40 19.59 -4.77 -6.75
C THR A 40 18.24 -4.54 -6.08
N VAL A 41 18.10 -5.12 -4.89
CA VAL A 41 17.04 -4.80 -3.93
C VAL A 41 17.71 -4.63 -2.57
N GLU A 42 17.34 -3.60 -1.82
CA GLU A 42 17.94 -3.29 -0.53
C GLU A 42 17.36 -4.20 0.57
N PHE A 43 18.24 -4.94 1.26
CA PHE A 43 17.81 -5.90 2.26
C PHE A 43 17.20 -5.18 3.46
N GLU A 44 17.83 -4.08 3.89
CA GLU A 44 17.38 -3.27 5.03
C GLU A 44 15.96 -2.75 4.81
N VAL A 45 15.65 -2.25 3.60
CA VAL A 45 14.30 -1.79 3.24
C VAL A 45 13.29 -2.93 3.32
N LEU A 46 13.63 -4.11 2.77
CA LEU A 46 12.76 -5.28 2.85
C LEU A 46 12.60 -5.83 4.27
N ARG A 47 13.66 -5.77 5.08
CA ARG A 47 13.62 -6.15 6.49
C ARG A 47 12.67 -5.24 7.25
N ASP A 48 12.73 -3.94 7.03
CA ASP A 48 11.92 -2.96 7.77
C ASP A 48 10.45 -2.97 7.29
N ILE A 49 10.21 -3.18 5.99
CA ILE A 49 8.83 -3.24 5.45
C ILE A 49 8.10 -4.51 5.90
N VAL A 50 8.81 -5.64 6.06
CA VAL A 50 8.27 -6.90 6.58
C VAL A 50 8.18 -6.86 8.10
N GLY A 51 9.26 -6.43 8.75
CA GLY A 51 9.47 -6.45 10.20
C GLY A 51 9.53 -7.85 10.79
N THR A 52 9.29 -7.92 12.09
CA THR A 52 9.25 -9.16 12.89
C THR A 52 7.92 -9.29 13.60
N GLU A 53 7.70 -10.41 14.29
CA GLU A 53 6.50 -10.61 15.10
C GLU A 53 6.40 -9.59 16.25
N MET A 54 7.55 -9.22 16.83
CA MET A 54 7.65 -8.28 17.96
C MET A 54 7.72 -6.81 17.52
N ASP A 55 8.19 -6.55 16.30
CA ASP A 55 8.26 -5.21 15.71
C ASP A 55 7.74 -5.25 14.27
N LYS A 56 6.43 -5.03 14.12
CA LYS A 56 5.70 -5.27 12.88
C LYS A 56 5.97 -4.19 11.82
N GLY A 57 6.49 -4.63 10.69
CA GLY A 57 6.69 -3.79 9.51
C GLY A 57 5.36 -3.36 8.87
N LEU A 58 5.46 -2.54 7.82
CA LEU A 58 4.29 -2.05 7.08
C LEU A 58 3.44 -3.18 6.49
N LEU A 59 4.06 -4.17 5.82
CA LEU A 59 3.33 -5.27 5.21
C LEU A 59 2.67 -6.19 6.24
N TRP A 60 3.29 -6.36 7.41
CA TRP A 60 2.68 -7.12 8.50
C TRP A 60 1.44 -6.40 9.03
N ARG A 61 1.54 -5.10 9.30
CA ARG A 61 0.39 -4.28 9.72
C ARG A 61 -0.71 -4.27 8.66
N MET A 62 -0.35 -4.20 7.38
CA MET A 62 -1.31 -4.31 6.27
C MET A 62 -2.04 -5.65 6.29
N LYS A 63 -1.31 -6.77 6.42
CA LYS A 63 -1.87 -8.13 6.51
C LYS A 63 -2.81 -8.29 7.71
N ASP A 64 -2.40 -7.88 8.89
CA ASP A 64 -3.23 -7.98 10.09
C ASP A 64 -4.49 -7.11 9.97
N THR A 65 -4.35 -5.91 9.40
CA THR A 65 -5.49 -5.02 9.12
C THR A 65 -6.44 -5.64 8.10
N ALA A 66 -5.91 -6.29 7.05
CA ALA A 66 -6.72 -7.01 6.05
C ALA A 66 -7.57 -8.11 6.71
N HIS A 67 -6.99 -8.90 7.62
CA HIS A 67 -7.74 -9.89 8.39
C HIS A 67 -8.90 -9.24 9.16
N HIS A 68 -8.67 -8.09 9.79
CA HIS A 68 -9.70 -7.36 10.52
C HIS A 68 -10.82 -6.87 9.59
N VAL A 69 -10.45 -6.25 8.45
CA VAL A 69 -11.39 -5.71 7.46
C VAL A 69 -12.22 -6.81 6.81
N PHE A 70 -11.56 -7.82 6.23
CA PHE A 70 -12.22 -8.76 5.32
C PHE A 70 -12.88 -9.95 6.01
N ARG A 71 -12.33 -10.44 7.13
CA ARG A 71 -12.90 -11.62 7.82
C ARG A 71 -14.03 -11.26 8.78
N ASN A 72 -14.10 -9.99 9.20
CA ASN A 72 -15.17 -9.48 10.05
C ASN A 72 -16.18 -8.63 9.27
N ASP A 73 -16.08 -8.60 7.94
CA ASP A 73 -17.08 -7.98 7.10
C ASP A 73 -18.41 -8.74 7.26
N PRO A 74 -19.49 -8.09 7.74
CA PRO A 74 -20.79 -8.74 7.91
C PRO A 74 -21.38 -9.23 6.58
N HIS A 75 -20.90 -8.68 5.46
CA HIS A 75 -21.30 -9.09 4.12
C HIS A 75 -20.20 -9.96 3.52
N VAL A 76 -20.38 -11.29 3.58
CA VAL A 76 -19.44 -12.26 3.00
C VAL A 76 -19.29 -11.99 1.49
N HIS A 77 -18.20 -11.33 1.12
CA HIS A 77 -17.93 -10.91 -0.25
C HIS A 77 -16.73 -11.67 -0.80
N LEU A 78 -16.90 -12.30 -1.96
CA LEU A 78 -15.84 -13.05 -2.62
C LEU A 78 -14.60 -12.15 -2.89
N GLY A 79 -14.82 -10.91 -3.31
CA GLY A 79 -13.74 -9.96 -3.51
C GLY A 79 -12.97 -9.62 -2.23
N GLY A 80 -13.63 -9.59 -1.07
CA GLY A 80 -12.95 -9.40 0.21
C GLY A 80 -12.02 -10.57 0.56
N ARG A 81 -12.45 -11.81 0.28
CA ARG A 81 -11.60 -13.00 0.47
C ARG A 81 -10.40 -13.03 -0.47
N PHE A 82 -10.58 -12.61 -1.73
CA PHE A 82 -9.48 -12.48 -2.67
C PHE A 82 -8.49 -11.40 -2.26
N LEU A 83 -8.95 -10.26 -1.74
CA LEU A 83 -8.07 -9.21 -1.22
C LEU A 83 -7.31 -9.68 0.03
N ASP A 84 -7.97 -10.37 0.96
CA ASP A 84 -7.32 -10.94 2.16
C ASP A 84 -6.20 -11.90 1.77
N TRP A 85 -6.48 -12.81 0.84
CA TRP A 85 -5.50 -13.75 0.30
C TRP A 85 -4.37 -13.03 -0.44
N ALA A 86 -4.69 -12.07 -1.30
CA ALA A 86 -3.71 -11.34 -2.11
C ALA A 86 -2.73 -10.54 -1.24
N ILE A 87 -3.23 -9.85 -0.21
CA ILE A 87 -2.39 -9.11 0.74
C ILE A 87 -1.51 -10.06 1.55
N GLY A 88 -2.05 -11.20 2.00
CA GLY A 88 -1.24 -12.23 2.64
C GLY A 88 -0.15 -12.78 1.71
N TYR A 89 -0.45 -12.96 0.43
CA TYR A 89 0.50 -13.44 -0.56
C TYR A 89 1.62 -12.43 -0.84
N ILE A 90 1.30 -11.14 -0.98
CA ILE A 90 2.32 -10.06 -1.11
C ILE A 90 3.29 -10.10 0.08
N PHE A 91 2.75 -10.24 1.31
CA PHE A 91 3.59 -10.36 2.50
C PHE A 91 4.55 -11.55 2.39
N HIS A 92 4.07 -12.73 2.02
CA HIS A 92 4.91 -13.93 1.95
C HIS A 92 5.94 -13.90 0.82
N GLU A 93 5.59 -13.39 -0.37
CA GLU A 93 6.58 -13.23 -1.44
C GLU A 93 7.64 -12.18 -1.07
N THR A 94 7.26 -11.12 -0.34
CA THR A 94 8.24 -10.12 0.13
C THR A 94 9.19 -10.71 1.19
N VAL A 95 8.69 -11.61 2.05
CA VAL A 95 9.54 -12.36 3.00
C VAL A 95 10.59 -13.17 2.24
N LYS A 96 10.20 -13.89 1.18
CA LYS A 96 11.15 -14.66 0.35
C LYS A 96 12.16 -13.75 -0.35
N LEU A 97 11.68 -12.68 -0.99
CA LEU A 97 12.52 -11.70 -1.66
C LEU A 97 13.54 -11.07 -0.69
N LYS A 98 13.16 -10.84 0.56
CA LYS A 98 14.05 -10.34 1.62
C LYS A 98 15.17 -11.35 1.91
N GLU A 99 14.86 -12.63 2.04
CA GLU A 99 15.88 -13.67 2.25
C GLU A 99 16.82 -13.78 1.04
N ASP A 100 16.29 -13.72 -0.18
CA ASP A 100 17.11 -13.76 -1.41
C ASP A 100 18.01 -12.51 -1.53
N ALA A 101 17.49 -11.32 -1.19
CA ALA A 101 18.27 -10.09 -1.15
C ALA A 101 19.42 -10.17 -0.13
N TYR A 102 19.17 -10.76 1.05
CA TYR A 102 20.21 -11.01 2.06
C TYR A 102 21.31 -11.93 1.51
N GLN A 103 20.93 -13.02 0.85
CA GLN A 103 21.88 -13.97 0.27
C GLN A 103 22.74 -13.31 -0.81
N LYS A 104 22.12 -12.53 -1.70
CA LYS A 104 22.83 -11.80 -2.76
C LYS A 104 23.82 -10.78 -2.19
N GLN A 105 23.48 -10.06 -1.13
CA GLN A 105 24.35 -9.03 -0.54
C GLN A 105 25.49 -9.60 0.29
N ASN A 106 25.27 -10.70 1.01
CA ASN A 106 26.24 -11.19 1.99
C ASN A 106 27.02 -12.42 1.50
N TYR A 107 26.36 -13.38 0.84
CA TYR A 107 27.00 -14.63 0.47
C TYR A 107 27.73 -14.56 -0.87
N ALA A 108 27.20 -13.84 -1.87
CA ALA A 108 27.89 -13.74 -3.16
C ALA A 108 29.30 -13.09 -3.07
N PRO A 109 29.49 -11.97 -2.35
CA PRO A 109 30.83 -11.40 -2.17
C PRO A 109 31.79 -12.32 -1.39
N TRP A 110 31.26 -13.02 -0.38
CA TRP A 110 32.02 -13.98 0.42
C TRP A 110 32.51 -15.17 -0.43
N PHE A 111 31.64 -15.76 -1.26
CA PHE A 111 32.00 -16.83 -2.20
C PHE A 111 33.06 -16.38 -3.20
N HIS A 112 32.93 -15.19 -3.77
CA HIS A 112 33.95 -14.65 -4.67
C HIS A 112 35.32 -14.49 -4.00
N THR A 113 35.34 -14.11 -2.72
CA THR A 113 36.58 -13.96 -1.96
C THR A 113 37.21 -15.31 -1.67
N LEU A 114 36.43 -16.31 -1.27
CA LEU A 114 36.91 -17.67 -1.03
C LEU A 114 37.51 -18.31 -2.28
N ILE A 115 36.79 -18.26 -3.40
CA ILE A 115 37.22 -18.86 -4.68
C ILE A 115 38.48 -18.17 -5.23
N LYS A 116 38.67 -16.88 -4.99
CA LYS A 116 39.86 -16.14 -5.43
C LYS A 116 41.03 -16.19 -4.44
N GLY A 117 40.75 -16.42 -3.16
CA GLY A 117 41.71 -16.31 -2.07
C GLY A 117 42.56 -17.56 -1.83
N ASP A 118 42.23 -18.69 -2.47
CA ASP A 118 42.96 -19.94 -2.33
C ASP A 118 43.46 -20.47 -3.70
N PRO A 119 44.67 -20.07 -4.12
CA PRO A 119 45.28 -20.54 -5.37
C PRO A 119 45.67 -22.03 -5.35
N ASP A 120 45.79 -22.62 -4.15
CA ASP A 120 46.22 -24.01 -3.93
C ASP A 120 45.03 -24.97 -3.76
N SER A 121 43.80 -24.47 -3.89
CA SER A 121 42.58 -25.28 -3.80
C SER A 121 42.66 -26.47 -4.76
N SER A 122 42.40 -27.68 -4.25
CA SER A 122 42.45 -28.89 -5.06
C SER A 122 41.36 -28.86 -6.15
N GLY A 123 41.57 -29.57 -7.27
CA GLY A 123 40.62 -29.58 -8.38
C GLY A 123 39.19 -30.00 -8.00
N ALA A 124 39.03 -30.85 -6.98
CA ALA A 124 37.73 -31.27 -6.47
C ALA A 124 37.01 -30.16 -5.68
N GLU A 125 37.74 -29.40 -4.85
CA GLU A 125 37.17 -28.27 -4.11
C GLU A 125 36.77 -27.13 -5.06
N ARG A 126 37.56 -26.93 -6.12
CA ARG A 126 37.25 -25.98 -7.19
C ARG A 126 35.93 -26.31 -7.89
N GLU A 127 35.75 -27.57 -8.29
CA GLU A 127 34.53 -28.04 -8.97
C GLU A 127 33.30 -27.90 -8.07
N ILE A 128 33.42 -28.26 -6.78
CA ILE A 128 32.34 -28.07 -5.80
C ILE A 128 32.02 -26.58 -5.63
N ALA A 129 33.03 -25.72 -5.54
CA ALA A 129 32.82 -24.28 -5.39
C ALA A 129 32.09 -23.67 -6.60
N GLU A 130 32.38 -24.12 -7.82
CA GLU A 130 31.66 -23.72 -9.03
C GLU A 130 30.19 -24.17 -9.00
N GLN A 131 29.92 -25.40 -8.55
CA GLN A 131 28.54 -25.90 -8.37
C GLN A 131 27.78 -25.12 -7.30
N LEU A 132 28.40 -24.80 -6.17
CA LEU A 132 27.79 -23.97 -5.12
C LEU A 132 27.54 -22.54 -5.61
N PHE A 133 28.40 -22.01 -6.47
CA PHE A 133 28.19 -20.70 -7.09
C PHE A 133 26.94 -20.66 -7.97
N GLN A 134 26.55 -21.78 -8.61
CA GLN A 134 25.29 -21.86 -9.37
C GLN A 134 24.04 -21.63 -8.50
N ILE A 135 24.11 -21.91 -7.19
CA ILE A 135 23.02 -21.63 -6.26
C ILE A 135 22.74 -20.12 -6.19
N LEU A 136 23.78 -19.28 -6.28
CA LEU A 136 23.62 -17.82 -6.30
C LEU A 136 22.89 -17.34 -7.56
N SER A 137 23.12 -17.98 -8.70
CA SER A 137 22.36 -17.68 -9.93
C SER A 137 20.88 -18.06 -9.77
N GLN A 138 20.58 -19.15 -9.06
CA GLN A 138 19.20 -19.53 -8.74
C GLN A 138 18.53 -18.52 -7.79
N THR A 139 19.29 -17.87 -6.89
CA THR A 139 18.79 -16.78 -6.04
C THR A 139 18.32 -15.59 -6.89
N GLU A 140 19.08 -15.19 -7.92
CA GLU A 140 18.66 -14.08 -8.80
C GLU A 140 17.39 -14.42 -9.59
N GLU A 141 17.34 -15.63 -10.18
CA GLU A 141 16.13 -16.11 -10.85
C GLU A 141 14.92 -16.16 -9.91
N SER A 142 15.15 -16.51 -8.64
CA SER A 142 14.13 -16.44 -7.60
C SER A 142 13.64 -15.01 -7.47
N MET A 143 14.50 -14.05 -7.15
CA MET A 143 14.13 -12.62 -7.01
C MET A 143 13.27 -12.10 -8.16
N PHE A 144 13.62 -12.41 -9.41
CA PHE A 144 12.82 -12.06 -10.60
C PHE A 144 11.38 -12.58 -10.52
N ARG A 145 11.20 -13.86 -10.17
CA ARG A 145 9.86 -14.48 -10.07
C ARG A 145 9.01 -13.82 -9.00
N GLU A 146 9.63 -13.38 -7.91
CA GLU A 146 8.93 -12.98 -6.69
C GLU A 146 8.50 -11.53 -6.83
N ILE A 147 9.38 -10.69 -7.40
CA ILE A 147 9.03 -9.35 -7.89
C ILE A 147 7.89 -9.42 -8.91
N ALA A 148 7.98 -10.31 -9.90
CA ALA A 148 6.93 -10.45 -10.92
C ALA A 148 5.57 -10.84 -10.30
N ARG A 149 5.56 -11.75 -9.31
CA ARG A 149 4.34 -12.13 -8.58
C ARG A 149 3.79 -10.99 -7.73
N ILE A 150 4.65 -10.29 -6.99
CA ILE A 150 4.23 -9.15 -6.18
C ILE A 150 3.59 -8.07 -7.07
N ARG A 151 4.24 -7.71 -8.19
CA ARG A 151 3.70 -6.76 -9.19
C ARG A 151 2.34 -7.17 -9.71
N PHE A 152 2.23 -8.44 -10.12
CA PHE A 152 0.97 -8.99 -10.63
C PHE A 152 -0.14 -8.86 -9.59
N ILE A 153 0.11 -9.23 -8.34
CA ILE A 153 -0.91 -9.22 -7.29
C ILE A 153 -1.25 -7.79 -6.87
N MET A 154 -0.27 -6.89 -6.76
CA MET A 154 -0.52 -5.47 -6.53
C MET A 154 -1.42 -4.86 -7.60
N ALA A 155 -1.19 -5.19 -8.88
CA ALA A 155 -2.06 -4.75 -9.97
C ALA A 155 -3.50 -5.29 -9.83
N LYS A 156 -3.67 -6.56 -9.42
CA LYS A 156 -5.00 -7.13 -9.15
C LYS A 156 -5.67 -6.50 -7.92
N CYS A 157 -4.92 -6.16 -6.88
CA CYS A 157 -5.43 -5.39 -5.75
C CYS A 157 -5.91 -4.01 -6.19
N ARG A 158 -5.16 -3.27 -7.02
CA ARG A 158 -5.61 -1.95 -7.55
C ARG A 158 -6.91 -2.04 -8.34
N GLN A 159 -7.15 -3.15 -9.04
CA GLN A 159 -8.40 -3.37 -9.78
C GLN A 159 -9.59 -3.72 -8.87
N LEU A 160 -9.36 -4.54 -7.83
CA LEU A 160 -10.43 -5.09 -7.01
C LEU A 160 -10.77 -4.24 -5.77
N LEU A 161 -9.77 -3.58 -5.19
CA LEU A 161 -9.91 -2.80 -3.98
C LEU A 161 -10.91 -1.63 -4.13
N PRO A 162 -10.95 -0.86 -5.23
CA PRO A 162 -11.93 0.21 -5.42
C PRO A 162 -13.38 -0.30 -5.30
N SER A 163 -13.69 -1.44 -5.92
CA SER A 163 -15.02 -2.06 -5.85
C SER A 163 -15.37 -2.52 -4.43
N TYR A 164 -14.38 -2.97 -3.66
CA TYR A 164 -14.59 -3.27 -2.24
C TYR A 164 -14.87 -2.01 -1.42
N LEU A 165 -14.11 -0.93 -1.69
CA LEU A 165 -14.19 0.35 -1.01
C LEU A 165 -15.46 1.14 -1.34
N HIS A 166 -16.10 0.90 -2.49
CA HIS A 166 -17.40 1.49 -2.84
C HIS A 166 -18.46 1.32 -1.75
N ARG A 167 -18.46 0.15 -1.08
CA ARG A 167 -19.39 -0.14 0.03
C ARG A 167 -19.14 0.71 1.29
N TYR A 168 -18.01 1.40 1.32
CA TYR A 168 -17.58 2.33 2.35
C TYR A 168 -17.40 3.73 1.77
N SER A 169 -18.12 4.09 0.70
CA SER A 169 -18.10 5.42 0.08
C SER A 169 -18.35 6.55 1.08
N ASP A 170 -19.09 6.25 2.16
CA ASP A 170 -19.50 7.22 3.18
C ASP A 170 -18.45 7.36 4.30
N ASN A 171 -17.36 6.61 4.22
CA ASN A 171 -16.28 6.65 5.20
C ASN A 171 -15.49 7.95 5.08
N VAL A 172 -15.80 8.90 5.96
CA VAL A 172 -15.14 10.21 6.04
C VAL A 172 -13.62 10.12 6.25
N LEU A 173 -13.13 9.07 6.92
CA LEU A 173 -11.70 8.89 7.16
C LEU A 173 -10.97 8.43 5.89
N LEU A 174 -11.61 7.57 5.10
CA LEU A 174 -11.10 7.15 3.79
C LEU A 174 -11.04 8.35 2.84
N ALA A 175 -12.14 9.11 2.76
CA ALA A 175 -12.22 10.31 1.94
C ALA A 175 -11.15 11.35 2.32
N ARG A 176 -11.00 11.62 3.62
CA ARG A 176 -9.94 12.48 4.14
C ARG A 176 -8.55 11.99 3.78
N TYR A 177 -8.29 10.69 3.88
CA TYR A 177 -7.00 10.12 3.52
C TYR A 177 -6.70 10.32 2.03
N ILE A 178 -7.65 10.00 1.15
CA ILE A 178 -7.51 10.20 -0.31
C ILE A 178 -7.20 11.67 -0.62
N PHE A 179 -7.92 12.61 -0.01
CA PHE A 179 -7.66 14.04 -0.19
C PHE A 179 -6.28 14.46 0.34
N SER A 180 -5.95 14.09 1.58
CA SER A 180 -4.74 14.56 2.26
C SER A 180 -3.46 13.93 1.70
N GLN A 181 -3.55 12.71 1.17
CA GLN A 181 -2.44 11.96 0.61
C GLN A 181 -2.62 11.77 -0.91
N ASN A 182 -3.27 12.73 -1.57
CA ASN A 182 -3.64 12.60 -2.97
C ASN A 182 -2.45 12.32 -3.88
N GLY A 183 -1.29 12.95 -3.62
CA GLY A 183 -0.06 12.70 -4.38
C GLY A 183 0.37 11.23 -4.35
N LEU A 184 0.36 10.60 -3.18
CA LEU A 184 0.65 9.18 -3.02
C LEU A 184 -0.39 8.30 -3.72
N VAL A 185 -1.68 8.60 -3.55
CA VAL A 185 -2.75 7.83 -4.21
C VAL A 185 -2.64 7.92 -5.73
N MET A 186 -2.36 9.11 -6.27
CA MET A 186 -2.10 9.31 -7.70
C MET A 186 -0.84 8.58 -8.17
N ALA A 187 0.24 8.55 -7.38
CA ALA A 187 1.46 7.81 -7.74
C ALA A 187 1.24 6.29 -7.82
N VAL A 188 0.39 5.76 -6.94
CA VAL A 188 0.08 4.32 -6.88
C VAL A 188 -0.88 3.89 -7.98
N PHE A 189 -1.93 4.68 -8.25
CA PHE A 189 -2.96 4.32 -9.23
C PHE A 189 -2.68 4.86 -10.63
N LYS A 190 -1.86 5.89 -10.79
CA LYS A 190 -1.47 6.48 -12.08
C LYS A 190 -2.70 6.72 -12.97
N ASP A 191 -2.72 6.14 -14.16
CA ASP A 191 -3.82 6.23 -15.13
C ASP A 191 -5.14 5.61 -14.62
N GLU A 192 -5.07 4.78 -13.58
CA GLU A 192 -6.23 4.16 -12.91
C GLU A 192 -6.85 5.08 -11.84
N TYR A 193 -6.27 6.26 -11.54
CA TYR A 193 -6.75 7.15 -10.47
C TYR A 193 -8.20 7.61 -10.66
N ASP A 194 -8.56 8.07 -11.86
CA ASP A 194 -9.93 8.50 -12.14
C ASP A 194 -10.92 7.33 -12.05
N ALA A 195 -10.50 6.14 -12.49
CA ALA A 195 -11.29 4.92 -12.36
C ALA A 195 -11.46 4.51 -10.89
N LEU A 196 -10.43 4.66 -10.05
CA LEU A 196 -10.49 4.45 -8.61
C LEU A 196 -11.58 5.34 -7.99
N ILE A 197 -11.53 6.67 -8.22
CA ILE A 197 -12.46 7.61 -7.62
C ILE A 197 -13.89 7.34 -8.11
N ARG A 198 -14.09 7.13 -9.41
CA ARG A 198 -15.41 6.78 -9.98
C ARG A 198 -15.94 5.45 -9.44
N THR A 199 -15.09 4.45 -9.24
CA THR A 199 -15.54 3.16 -8.71
C THR A 199 -15.97 3.28 -7.24
N ILE A 200 -15.28 4.09 -6.44
CA ILE A 200 -15.64 4.28 -5.02
C ILE A 200 -16.89 5.14 -4.88
N TYR A 201 -16.98 6.27 -5.57
CA TYR A 201 -18.01 7.29 -5.34
C TYR A 201 -19.11 7.33 -6.41
N GLY A 202 -19.03 6.52 -7.46
CA GLY A 202 -19.96 6.53 -8.58
C GLY A 202 -19.87 7.83 -9.40
N GLU A 203 -21.02 8.32 -9.85
CA GLU A 203 -21.12 9.58 -10.60
C GLU A 203 -20.90 10.81 -9.70
N GLU A 204 -21.08 10.69 -8.39
CA GLU A 204 -20.94 11.78 -7.42
C GLU A 204 -19.50 11.87 -6.89
N THR A 205 -18.51 11.97 -7.79
CA THR A 205 -17.09 11.99 -7.41
C THR A 205 -16.70 13.17 -6.49
N GLU A 206 -17.44 14.27 -6.53
CA GLU A 206 -17.26 15.42 -5.64
C GLU A 206 -17.50 15.07 -4.17
N ARG A 207 -18.24 13.98 -3.90
CA ARG A 207 -18.57 13.51 -2.56
C ARG A 207 -17.32 13.16 -1.75
N MET A 208 -16.26 12.68 -2.41
CA MET A 208 -14.96 12.46 -1.77
C MET A 208 -14.46 13.73 -1.07
N TYR A 209 -14.50 14.85 -1.78
CA TYR A 209 -14.03 16.13 -1.26
C TYR A 209 -14.93 16.70 -0.16
N VAL A 210 -16.26 16.52 -0.28
CA VAL A 210 -17.22 16.93 0.76
C VAL A 210 -16.99 16.14 2.06
N LEU A 211 -16.84 14.82 1.98
CA LEU A 211 -16.57 13.96 3.14
C LEU A 211 -15.21 14.27 3.76
N ALA A 212 -14.20 14.59 2.95
CA ALA A 212 -12.90 15.04 3.43
C ALA A 212 -13.01 16.37 4.20
N SER A 213 -13.73 17.36 3.65
CA SER A 213 -14.00 18.64 4.32
C SER A 213 -14.63 18.44 5.69
N GLN A 214 -15.69 17.62 5.75
CA GLN A 214 -16.39 17.32 7.00
C GLN A 214 -15.46 16.69 8.05
N SER A 215 -14.63 15.73 7.64
CA SER A 215 -13.65 15.08 8.54
C SER A 215 -12.57 16.05 9.05
N LEU A 216 -12.08 16.94 8.19
CA LEU A 216 -11.06 17.93 8.52
C LEU A 216 -11.61 18.98 9.49
N ARG A 217 -12.79 19.53 9.18
CA ARG A 217 -13.49 20.47 10.05
C ARG A 217 -13.80 19.89 11.43
N LEU A 218 -14.28 18.66 11.51
CA LEU A 218 -14.54 18.00 12.80
C LEU A 218 -13.29 17.86 13.66
N GLY A 219 -12.11 17.87 13.06
CA GLY A 219 -10.84 17.85 13.76
C GLY A 219 -10.13 19.19 13.89
N GLY A 220 -10.79 20.30 13.53
CA GLY A 220 -10.26 21.66 13.66
C GLY A 220 -9.35 22.13 12.51
N TRP A 221 -9.18 21.34 11.46
CA TRP A 221 -8.39 21.67 10.27
C TRP A 221 -9.23 22.45 9.25
N MET A 222 -9.54 23.71 9.59
CA MET A 222 -10.51 24.51 8.84
C MET A 222 -9.99 25.01 7.49
N ASP A 223 -8.70 25.35 7.40
CA ASP A 223 -8.09 25.78 6.14
C ASP A 223 -8.07 24.63 5.12
N GLU A 224 -7.72 23.42 5.56
CA GLU A 224 -7.74 22.23 4.73
C GLU A 224 -9.17 21.81 4.36
N ALA A 225 -10.14 22.00 5.27
CA ALA A 225 -11.55 21.79 4.97
C ALA A 225 -12.03 22.75 3.88
N ALA A 226 -11.64 24.03 3.94
CA ALA A 226 -11.93 25.02 2.92
C ALA A 226 -11.33 24.65 1.55
N GLN A 227 -10.09 24.16 1.54
CA GLN A 227 -9.46 23.65 0.31
C GLN A 227 -10.20 22.43 -0.26
N ALA A 228 -10.65 21.51 0.60
CA ALA A 228 -11.39 20.33 0.18
C ALA A 228 -12.73 20.72 -0.45
N VAL A 229 -13.54 21.56 0.20
CA VAL A 229 -14.84 21.96 -0.35
C VAL A 229 -14.71 22.79 -1.63
N GLU A 230 -13.64 23.58 -1.77
CA GLU A 230 -13.36 24.32 -3.00
C GLU A 230 -13.05 23.38 -4.18
N LYS A 231 -12.29 22.29 -3.96
CA LYS A 231 -12.12 21.25 -4.99
C LYS A 231 -13.44 20.58 -5.36
N ALA A 232 -14.30 20.30 -4.37
CA ALA A 232 -15.63 19.76 -4.61
C ALA A 232 -16.46 20.69 -5.52
N ARG A 233 -16.39 22.00 -5.27
CA ARG A 233 -17.09 23.04 -6.04
C ARG A 233 -16.57 23.18 -7.46
N GLN A 234 -15.26 23.06 -7.66
CA GLN A 234 -14.66 23.06 -9.00
C GLN A 234 -15.13 21.85 -9.82
N GLN A 235 -15.35 20.72 -9.15
CA GLN A 235 -15.80 19.49 -9.81
C GLN A 235 -17.30 19.49 -10.11
N ASN A 236 -18.15 19.91 -9.17
CA ASN A 236 -19.58 20.05 -9.38
C ASN A 236 -20.15 21.27 -8.63
N PRO A 237 -20.21 22.46 -9.27
CA PRO A 237 -20.62 23.70 -8.61
C PRO A 237 -22.12 23.75 -8.29
N THR A 238 -22.92 22.89 -8.92
CA THR A 238 -24.38 22.83 -8.72
C THR A 238 -24.81 21.80 -7.68
N SER A 239 -23.88 21.00 -7.18
CA SER A 239 -24.17 19.93 -6.21
C SER A 239 -24.68 20.51 -4.89
N LYS A 240 -25.86 20.04 -4.45
CA LYS A 240 -26.48 20.52 -3.21
C LYS A 240 -25.60 20.27 -1.99
N ILE A 241 -24.94 19.12 -1.92
CA ILE A 241 -24.07 18.74 -0.80
C ILE A 241 -22.82 19.64 -0.73
N VAL A 242 -22.29 20.04 -1.89
CA VAL A 242 -21.14 20.93 -1.97
C VAL A 242 -21.52 22.34 -1.51
N LEU A 243 -22.63 22.87 -2.01
CA LEU A 243 -23.12 24.19 -1.62
C LEU A 243 -23.44 24.28 -0.12
N GLN A 244 -23.98 23.19 0.45
CA GLN A 244 -24.25 23.10 1.89
C GLN A 244 -22.96 23.12 2.72
N GLU A 245 -21.98 22.27 2.39
CA GLU A 245 -20.72 22.24 3.13
C GLU A 245 -19.96 23.57 2.97
N LYS A 246 -19.97 24.17 1.77
CA LYS A 246 -19.32 25.47 1.54
C LYS A 246 -19.91 26.57 2.43
N LYS A 247 -21.24 26.63 2.54
CA LYS A 247 -21.90 27.59 3.42
C LYS A 247 -21.47 27.44 4.88
N ILE A 248 -21.24 26.22 5.36
CA ILE A 248 -20.76 25.96 6.72
C ILE A 248 -19.35 26.52 6.91
N ILE A 249 -18.46 26.31 5.94
CA ILE A 249 -17.08 26.81 5.97
C ILE A 249 -17.02 28.34 5.87
N ASP A 250 -17.82 28.94 4.99
CA ASP A 250 -17.87 30.40 4.79
C ASP A 250 -18.37 31.09 6.07
N ASN A 251 -19.45 30.59 6.70
CA ASN A 251 -19.96 31.11 7.97
C ASN A 251 -18.92 31.08 9.11
N TRP A 252 -18.08 30.05 9.16
CA TRP A 252 -17.00 29.98 10.15
C TRP A 252 -15.93 31.05 9.87
N SER A 253 -15.58 31.25 8.60
CA SER A 253 -14.57 32.23 8.18
C SER A 253 -15.01 33.66 8.51
N ASP A 254 -16.28 33.98 8.25
CA ASP A 254 -16.88 35.27 8.58
C ASP A 254 -16.93 35.51 10.09
N GLY A 255 -17.20 34.47 10.87
CA GLY A 255 -17.24 34.53 12.34
C GLY A 255 -15.87 34.73 13.02
N MET A 256 -14.77 34.48 12.33
CA MET A 256 -13.42 34.78 12.82
C MET A 256 -12.96 36.21 12.51
N GLN A 257 -13.60 36.88 11.54
CA GLN A 257 -13.28 38.25 11.15
C GLN A 257 -14.09 39.31 11.92
N ALA A 258 -15.08 38.88 12.71
CA ALA A 258 -15.90 39.71 13.60
C ALA A 258 -15.36 39.73 15.03
#